data_AF-A0A6L9J8R2-F1
#
_entry.id   AF-A0A6L9J8R2-F1
#
_cell.length_a   1.000
_cell.length_b   1.000
_cell.length_c   1.000
_cell.angle_alpha   90.00
_cell.angle_beta   90.00
_cell.angle_gamma   90.00
#
_symmetry.space_group_name_H-M   'P 1'
#
loop_
_entity.id
_entity.type
_entity.pdbx_description
1 polymer ?
#
loop_
_entity_poly.entity_id
_entity_poly.type
_entity_poly.pdbx_seq_one_letter_code
_entity_poly.pdbx_strand_id
1 'polypeptide(L)'
;MQDLKRVWSGIGWLEATALVVLGVTLALVLTGQVSPVALAIWLVLGYFGYMARSVIEEAQRFQPTEPPTIWAITLWANLGLMALGLGSFGWYLVGGGSVAWIPFLVFVAGMIGLRSWRRSVTARLYAWRIPALKLLQKGEYRQLVRQLEDEATAGRGHPDKLAMVALAYIEMNKLRQAENLIDRAMNLAPTYASVNGALGSLRRHQARYDDAVHAIQAALVFEDNANSRYYLGLCQYLAGDTTAAQTTLRGIIDHPDLMRQGQVYGAFILGQIAEEDGDSEGARDWYARLAEDAPRVLPTLEEEARRHKQTPYAETLKSNVRAMQRIVAQRPVSEEEGTGAA
;
A
#
# COMPACT_ATOMS: atom_id res chain seq x y z
N MET A 1 -39.56 -24.36 -10.67
CA MET A 1 -38.68 -24.66 -11.82
C MET A 1 -37.82 -23.46 -12.26
N GLN A 2 -38.26 -22.21 -12.05
CA GLN A 2 -37.46 -21.01 -12.32
C GLN A 2 -36.34 -20.77 -11.27
N ASP A 3 -36.54 -21.16 -10.01
CA ASP A 3 -35.52 -20.99 -8.96
C ASP A 3 -34.32 -21.93 -9.12
N LEU A 4 -34.53 -23.14 -9.64
CA LEU A 4 -33.41 -24.06 -9.96
C LEU A 4 -32.52 -23.48 -11.08
N LYS A 5 -33.11 -22.80 -12.09
CA LYS A 5 -32.33 -22.22 -13.20
C LYS A 5 -31.43 -21.06 -12.75
N ARG A 6 -31.81 -20.30 -11.71
CA ARG A 6 -30.96 -19.21 -11.15
C ARG A 6 -29.76 -19.73 -10.35
N VAL A 7 -29.91 -20.85 -9.67
CA VAL A 7 -28.79 -21.48 -8.93
C VAL A 7 -27.72 -21.99 -9.90
N TRP A 8 -28.12 -22.49 -11.08
CA TRP A 8 -27.18 -23.01 -12.08
C TRP A 8 -26.53 -21.95 -12.97
N SER A 9 -27.09 -20.73 -13.05
CA SER A 9 -26.49 -19.64 -13.85
C SER A 9 -25.31 -18.93 -13.16
N GLY A 10 -25.05 -19.23 -11.89
CA GLY A 10 -23.91 -18.69 -11.13
C GLY A 10 -22.74 -19.66 -10.99
N ILE A 11 -22.89 -20.92 -11.40
CA ILE A 11 -21.87 -21.95 -11.22
C ILE A 11 -20.85 -21.83 -12.35
N GLY A 12 -19.67 -21.29 -12.04
CA GLY A 12 -18.58 -21.19 -13.00
C GLY A 12 -18.16 -22.59 -13.49
N TRP A 13 -17.62 -22.69 -14.71
CA TRP A 13 -17.19 -23.98 -15.26
C TRP A 13 -16.27 -24.76 -14.31
N LEU A 14 -15.43 -24.07 -13.53
CA LEU A 14 -14.58 -24.65 -12.49
C LEU A 14 -15.38 -25.34 -11.37
N GLU A 15 -16.48 -24.74 -10.91
CA GLU A 15 -17.32 -25.29 -9.85
C GLU A 15 -18.12 -26.51 -10.34
N ALA A 16 -18.58 -26.48 -11.59
CA ALA A 16 -19.19 -27.64 -12.24
C ALA A 16 -18.19 -28.80 -12.38
N THR A 17 -16.94 -28.50 -12.76
CA THR A 17 -15.88 -29.51 -12.87
C THR A 17 -15.53 -30.11 -11.50
N ALA A 18 -15.45 -29.28 -10.46
CA ALA A 18 -15.18 -29.72 -9.09
C ALA A 18 -16.29 -30.63 -8.55
N LEU A 19 -17.56 -30.32 -8.82
CA LEU A 19 -18.71 -31.15 -8.43
C LEU A 19 -18.74 -32.49 -9.17
N VAL A 20 -18.38 -32.52 -10.45
CA VAL A 20 -18.26 -33.77 -11.23
C VAL A 20 -17.13 -34.63 -10.69
N VAL A 21 -15.96 -34.04 -10.43
CA VAL A 21 -14.83 -34.75 -9.80
C VAL A 21 -15.24 -35.31 -8.44
N LEU A 22 -15.92 -34.52 -7.60
CA LEU A 22 -16.40 -34.95 -6.28
C LEU A 22 -17.42 -36.10 -6.38
N GLY A 23 -18.36 -36.03 -7.33
CA GLY A 23 -19.36 -37.08 -7.56
C GLY A 23 -18.75 -38.40 -8.07
N VAL A 24 -17.81 -38.34 -9.03
CA VAL A 24 -17.07 -39.50 -9.53
C VAL A 24 -16.24 -40.12 -8.41
N THR A 25 -15.59 -39.29 -7.60
CA THR A 25 -14.74 -39.74 -6.51
C THR A 25 -15.56 -40.41 -5.38
N LEU A 26 -16.73 -39.86 -5.06
CA LEU A 26 -17.67 -40.46 -4.11
C LEU A 26 -18.20 -41.82 -4.62
N ALA A 27 -18.52 -41.92 -5.90
CA ALA A 27 -18.96 -43.17 -6.53
C ALA A 27 -17.87 -44.25 -6.50
N LEU A 28 -16.61 -43.89 -6.76
CA LEU A 28 -15.46 -44.81 -6.71
C LEU A 28 -15.18 -45.34 -5.28
N VAL A 29 -15.47 -44.54 -4.25
CA VAL A 29 -15.37 -44.96 -2.85
C VAL A 29 -16.52 -45.86 -2.44
N LEU A 30 -17.76 -45.50 -2.81
CA LEU A 30 -18.96 -46.29 -2.52
C LEU A 30 -18.93 -47.66 -3.23
N THR A 31 -18.28 -47.75 -4.39
CA THR A 31 -18.08 -49.01 -5.12
C THR A 31 -16.88 -49.83 -4.64
N GLY A 32 -16.15 -49.34 -3.63
CA GLY A 32 -14.99 -50.02 -3.05
C GLY A 32 -13.76 -50.05 -3.97
N GLN A 33 -13.79 -49.36 -5.11
CA GLN A 33 -12.67 -49.29 -6.06
C GLN A 33 -11.54 -48.39 -5.57
N VAL A 34 -11.84 -47.44 -4.67
CA VAL A 34 -10.86 -46.56 -4.03
C VAL A 34 -10.99 -46.67 -2.52
N SER A 35 -9.87 -46.94 -1.83
CA SER A 35 -9.89 -46.99 -0.37
C SER A 35 -10.23 -45.60 0.20
N PRO A 36 -11.06 -45.49 1.25
CA PRO A 36 -11.37 -44.20 1.88
C PRO A 36 -10.11 -43.46 2.36
N VAL A 37 -9.08 -44.21 2.74
CA VAL A 37 -7.77 -43.67 3.13
C VAL A 37 -7.03 -43.09 1.92
N ALA A 38 -7.04 -43.79 0.79
CA ALA A 38 -6.45 -43.28 -0.46
C ALA A 38 -7.16 -42.01 -0.94
N LEU A 39 -8.51 -41.96 -0.84
CA LEU A 39 -9.26 -40.75 -1.11
C LEU A 39 -8.83 -39.59 -0.20
N ALA A 40 -8.78 -39.83 1.12
CA ALA A 40 -8.40 -38.80 2.08
C ALA A 40 -7.01 -38.25 1.76
N ILE A 41 -6.04 -39.11 1.42
CA ILE A 41 -4.70 -38.71 0.99
C ILE A 41 -4.75 -37.84 -0.28
N TRP A 42 -5.52 -38.22 -1.30
CA TRP A 42 -5.65 -37.45 -2.54
C TRP A 42 -6.28 -36.07 -2.33
N LEU A 43 -7.35 -35.97 -1.53
CA LEU A 43 -7.99 -34.69 -1.18
C LEU A 43 -7.04 -33.78 -0.41
N VAL A 44 -6.28 -34.36 0.51
CA VAL A 44 -5.30 -33.68 1.34
C VAL A 44 -4.13 -33.15 0.48
N LEU A 45 -3.63 -33.95 -0.48
CA LEU A 45 -2.62 -33.52 -1.45
C LEU A 45 -3.14 -32.43 -2.41
N GLY A 46 -4.39 -32.55 -2.87
CA GLY A 46 -5.05 -31.53 -3.69
C GLY A 46 -5.22 -30.21 -2.96
N TYR A 47 -5.67 -30.25 -1.70
CA TYR A 47 -5.77 -29.09 -0.82
C TYR A 47 -4.39 -28.46 -0.54
N PHE A 48 -3.34 -29.27 -0.35
CA PHE A 48 -1.97 -28.77 -0.23
C PHE A 48 -1.52 -28.04 -1.49
N GLY A 49 -1.77 -28.58 -2.69
CA GLY A 49 -1.44 -27.93 -3.95
C GLY A 49 -2.17 -26.58 -4.12
N TYR A 50 -3.45 -26.53 -3.75
CA TYR A 50 -4.24 -25.29 -3.72
C TYR A 50 -3.66 -24.26 -2.75
N MET A 51 -3.40 -24.66 -1.50
CA MET A 51 -2.83 -23.77 -0.47
C MET A 51 -1.42 -23.30 -0.83
N ALA A 52 -0.55 -24.19 -1.35
CA ALA A 52 0.79 -23.83 -1.79
C ALA A 52 0.74 -22.80 -2.92
N ARG A 53 -0.19 -22.97 -3.87
CA ARG A 53 -0.46 -21.99 -4.92
C ARG A 53 -0.93 -20.66 -4.33
N SER A 54 -1.88 -20.65 -3.40
CA SER A 54 -2.34 -19.42 -2.74
C SER A 54 -1.22 -18.72 -1.99
N VAL A 55 -0.36 -19.45 -1.26
CA VAL A 55 0.80 -18.89 -0.57
C VAL A 55 1.78 -18.29 -1.56
N ILE A 56 2.03 -18.94 -2.71
CA ILE A 56 2.91 -18.41 -3.76
C ILE A 56 2.30 -17.16 -4.41
N GLU A 57 0.99 -17.16 -4.70
CA GLU A 57 0.29 -16.02 -5.29
C GLU A 57 0.26 -14.82 -4.33
N GLU A 58 -0.03 -15.05 -3.05
CA GLU A 58 -0.02 -14.02 -2.02
C GLU A 58 1.40 -13.50 -1.79
N ALA A 59 2.39 -14.37 -1.84
CA ALA A 59 3.80 -14.03 -1.77
C ALA A 59 4.33 -13.26 -3.00
N GLN A 60 3.67 -13.38 -4.16
CA GLN A 60 3.96 -12.57 -5.35
C GLN A 60 3.23 -11.23 -5.33
N ARG A 61 1.99 -11.18 -4.81
CA ARG A 61 1.21 -9.95 -4.65
C ARG A 61 1.75 -9.05 -3.55
N PHE A 62 2.21 -9.63 -2.44
CA PHE A 62 3.01 -8.93 -1.44
C PHE A 62 4.45 -9.30 -1.73
N GLN A 63 5.10 -8.67 -2.73
CA GLN A 63 6.56 -8.62 -2.69
C GLN A 63 6.90 -8.05 -1.32
N PRO A 64 7.43 -8.88 -0.41
CA PRO A 64 7.43 -8.48 0.97
C PRO A 64 8.34 -7.28 1.06
N THR A 65 8.02 -6.44 2.01
CA THR A 65 8.98 -5.49 2.53
C THR A 65 10.30 -6.19 2.93
N GLU A 66 10.32 -7.50 3.09
CA GLU A 66 11.50 -8.27 3.45
C GLU A 66 12.52 -8.46 2.30
N PRO A 67 13.84 -8.47 2.60
CA PRO A 67 14.88 -8.85 1.68
C PRO A 67 14.58 -10.18 1.00
N PRO A 68 14.99 -10.38 -0.28
CA PRO A 68 14.66 -11.56 -1.08
C PRO A 68 14.97 -12.89 -0.38
N THR A 69 15.96 -12.89 0.52
CA THR A 69 16.45 -14.06 1.25
C THR A 69 15.53 -14.49 2.40
N ILE A 70 14.98 -13.56 3.19
CA ILE A 70 14.13 -13.88 4.34
C ILE A 70 12.78 -14.42 3.85
N TRP A 71 12.26 -13.80 2.79
CA TRP A 71 11.07 -14.29 2.12
C TRP A 71 11.23 -15.74 1.63
N ALA A 72 12.32 -16.04 0.91
CA ALA A 72 12.56 -17.39 0.43
C ALA A 72 12.67 -18.40 1.60
N ILE A 73 13.35 -18.04 2.69
CA ILE A 73 13.44 -18.87 3.89
C ILE A 73 12.04 -19.14 4.47
N THR A 74 11.20 -18.12 4.61
CA THR A 74 9.86 -18.28 5.19
C THR A 74 8.92 -19.08 4.28
N LEU A 75 8.99 -18.88 2.95
CA LEU A 75 8.23 -19.65 1.97
C LEU A 75 8.57 -21.15 2.07
N TRP A 76 9.86 -21.49 1.98
CA TRP A 76 10.31 -22.88 2.01
C TRP A 76 10.06 -23.53 3.38
N ALA A 77 10.26 -22.78 4.47
CA ALA A 77 9.95 -23.28 5.81
C ALA A 77 8.45 -23.54 6.00
N ASN A 78 7.57 -22.66 5.50
CA ASN A 78 6.12 -22.88 5.53
C ASN A 78 5.71 -24.11 4.72
N LEU A 79 6.25 -24.29 3.51
CA LEU A 79 5.97 -25.46 2.68
C LEU A 79 6.43 -26.76 3.36
N GLY A 80 7.63 -26.77 3.94
CA GLY A 80 8.16 -27.93 4.67
C GLY A 80 7.35 -28.26 5.93
N LEU A 81 6.97 -27.24 6.70
CA LEU A 81 6.11 -27.39 7.87
C LEU A 81 4.73 -27.93 7.47
N MET A 82 4.11 -27.37 6.44
CA MET A 82 2.84 -27.88 5.92
C MET A 82 2.95 -29.35 5.48
N ALA A 83 4.02 -29.72 4.76
CA ALA A 83 4.24 -31.11 4.36
C ALA A 83 4.37 -32.05 5.58
N LEU A 84 5.02 -31.61 6.67
CA LEU A 84 5.09 -32.35 7.94
C LEU A 84 3.72 -32.53 8.60
N GLY A 85 2.91 -31.46 8.67
CA GLY A 85 1.55 -31.52 9.22
C GLY A 85 0.64 -32.44 8.40
N LEU A 86 0.76 -32.38 7.07
CA LEU A 86 0.01 -33.19 6.13
C LEU A 86 0.39 -34.68 6.22
N GLY A 87 1.70 -34.96 6.22
CA GLY A 87 2.25 -36.31 6.35
C GLY A 87 1.93 -36.95 7.69
N SER A 88 1.91 -36.15 8.77
CA SER A 88 1.44 -36.58 10.08
C SER A 88 -0.02 -37.04 10.06
N PHE A 89 -0.90 -36.27 9.42
CA PHE A 89 -2.31 -36.63 9.28
C PHE A 89 -2.50 -37.89 8.43
N GLY A 90 -1.77 -38.01 7.32
CA GLY A 90 -1.77 -39.23 6.49
C GLY A 90 -1.28 -40.46 7.25
N TRP A 91 -0.21 -40.32 8.04
CA TRP A 91 0.31 -41.40 8.89
C TRP A 91 -0.70 -41.83 9.96
N TYR A 92 -1.41 -40.88 10.56
CA TYR A 92 -2.48 -41.18 11.51
C TYR A 92 -3.59 -42.01 10.85
N LEU A 93 -4.03 -41.64 9.64
CA LEU A 93 -5.08 -42.35 8.90
C LEU A 93 -4.72 -43.79 8.50
N VAL A 94 -3.44 -44.07 8.28
CA VAL A 94 -2.94 -45.43 7.92
C VAL A 94 -2.60 -46.26 9.18
N GLY A 95 -2.93 -45.77 10.38
CA GLY A 95 -2.80 -46.53 11.62
C GLY A 95 -1.52 -46.26 12.42
N GLY A 96 -0.86 -45.13 12.21
CA GLY A 96 0.35 -44.72 12.95
C GLY A 96 0.17 -44.49 14.45
N GLY A 97 -1.07 -44.54 14.95
CA GLY A 97 -1.38 -44.40 16.38
C GLY A 97 -0.98 -43.03 16.95
N SER A 98 -0.69 -42.99 18.25
CA SER A 98 -0.31 -41.75 18.95
C SER A 98 1.02 -41.16 18.47
N VAL A 99 1.91 -41.97 17.90
CA VAL A 99 3.22 -41.54 17.38
C VAL A 99 3.07 -40.59 16.18
N ALA A 100 1.99 -40.71 15.42
CA ALA A 100 1.68 -39.80 14.32
C ALA A 100 1.50 -38.34 14.77
N TRP A 101 1.20 -38.09 16.06
CA TRP A 101 1.10 -36.72 16.60
C TRP A 101 2.45 -36.00 16.73
N ILE A 102 3.57 -36.73 16.80
CA ILE A 102 4.89 -36.12 16.95
C ILE A 102 5.19 -35.14 15.79
N PRO A 103 5.10 -35.53 14.50
CA PRO A 103 5.29 -34.61 13.39
C PRO A 103 4.24 -33.48 13.34
N PHE A 104 3.00 -33.71 13.82
CA PHE A 104 2.01 -32.64 13.95
C PHE A 104 2.43 -31.59 14.98
N LEU A 105 2.90 -32.02 16.15
CA LEU A 105 3.37 -31.12 17.20
C LEU A 105 4.62 -30.34 16.75
N VAL A 106 5.52 -30.98 16.01
CA VAL A 106 6.67 -30.32 15.36
C VAL A 106 6.21 -29.28 14.33
N PHE A 107 5.17 -29.59 13.54
CA PHE A 107 4.55 -28.62 12.64
C PHE A 107 4.03 -27.40 13.40
N VAL A 108 3.23 -27.60 14.45
CA VAL A 108 2.65 -26.49 15.24
C VAL A 108 3.75 -25.65 15.90
N ALA A 109 4.71 -26.29 16.56
CA ALA A 109 5.84 -25.61 17.20
C ALA A 109 6.70 -24.87 16.17
N GLY A 110 6.92 -25.47 15.00
CA GLY A 110 7.66 -24.88 13.90
C GLY A 110 6.96 -23.65 13.32
N MET A 111 5.63 -23.66 13.17
CA MET A 111 4.86 -22.50 12.71
C MET A 111 4.95 -21.32 13.70
N ILE A 112 4.84 -21.61 15.00
CA ILE A 112 4.99 -20.59 16.06
C ILE A 112 6.43 -20.04 16.07
N GLY A 113 7.42 -20.92 16.02
CA GLY A 113 8.84 -20.56 15.99
C GLY A 113 9.21 -19.73 14.76
N LEU A 114 8.78 -20.14 13.57
CA LEU A 114 9.03 -19.43 12.32
C LEU A 114 8.38 -18.05 12.32
N ARG A 115 7.14 -17.92 12.83
CA ARG A 115 6.46 -16.63 12.98
C ARG A 115 7.19 -15.70 13.94
N SER A 116 7.62 -16.22 15.09
CA SER A 116 8.39 -15.46 16.09
C SER A 116 9.73 -15.02 15.54
N TRP A 117 10.46 -15.94 14.89
CA TRP A 117 11.74 -15.65 14.23
C TRP A 117 11.58 -14.59 13.15
N ARG A 118 10.61 -14.75 12.23
CA ARG A 118 10.31 -13.78 11.18
C ARG A 118 10.06 -12.40 11.77
N ARG A 119 9.17 -12.29 12.77
CA ARG A 119 8.89 -11.02 13.47
C ARG A 119 10.15 -10.39 14.08
N SER A 120 11.03 -11.20 14.66
CA SER A 120 12.28 -10.71 15.28
C SER A 120 13.29 -10.22 14.25
N VAL A 121 13.36 -10.86 13.08
CA VAL A 121 14.27 -10.48 11.99
C VAL A 121 13.75 -9.22 11.31
N THR A 122 12.45 -9.16 10.99
CA THR A 122 11.85 -7.98 10.37
C THR A 122 11.93 -6.77 11.28
N ALA A 123 11.65 -6.91 12.58
CA ALA A 123 11.78 -5.81 13.53
C ALA A 123 13.20 -5.22 13.57
N ARG A 124 14.24 -6.07 13.52
CA ARG A 124 15.64 -5.61 13.47
C ARG A 124 15.99 -4.96 12.15
N LEU A 125 15.53 -5.56 11.04
CA LEU A 125 15.78 -5.03 9.71
C LEU A 125 15.11 -3.66 9.49
N TYR A 126 13.94 -3.45 10.10
CA TYR A 126 13.12 -2.24 9.98
C TYR A 126 13.26 -1.25 11.12
N ALA A 127 14.15 -1.51 12.09
CA ALA A 127 14.33 -0.67 13.27
C ALA A 127 14.64 0.81 12.91
N TRP A 128 15.27 1.04 11.76
CA TRP A 128 15.60 2.37 11.25
C TRP A 128 14.39 3.13 10.67
N ARG A 129 13.33 2.45 10.23
CA ARG A 129 12.24 3.06 9.43
C ARG A 129 11.41 4.05 10.26
N ILE A 130 11.05 3.71 11.49
CA ILE A 130 10.26 4.61 12.36
C ILE A 130 11.05 5.88 12.71
N PRO A 131 12.32 5.80 13.17
CA PRO A 131 13.17 6.98 13.35
C PRO A 131 13.30 7.83 12.07
N ALA A 132 13.50 7.19 10.91
CA ALA A 132 13.63 7.89 9.64
C ALA A 132 12.37 8.65 9.25
N LEU A 133 11.20 8.01 9.35
CA LEU A 133 9.91 8.65 9.10
C LEU A 133 9.68 9.84 10.05
N LYS A 134 10.08 9.70 11.32
CA LYS A 134 10.00 10.80 12.28
C LYS A 134 10.90 11.98 11.90
N LEU A 135 12.10 11.72 11.38
CA LEU A 135 12.99 12.77 10.87
C LEU A 135 12.41 13.47 9.63
N LEU A 136 11.79 12.70 8.70
CA LEU A 136 11.09 13.29 7.56
C LEU A 136 9.93 14.20 8.01
N GLN A 137 9.09 13.73 8.93
CA GLN A 137 7.95 14.49 9.45
C GLN A 137 8.38 15.79 10.14
N LYS A 138 9.52 15.78 10.84
CA LYS A 138 10.07 16.96 11.49
C LYS A 138 10.79 17.94 10.55
N GLY A 139 11.01 17.56 9.30
CA GLY A 139 11.83 18.33 8.37
C GLY A 139 13.34 18.22 8.60
N GLU A 140 13.79 17.26 9.40
CA GLU A 140 15.21 17.05 9.73
C GLU A 140 15.93 16.23 8.64
N TYR A 141 15.75 16.61 7.37
CA TYR A 141 16.23 15.86 6.19
C TYR A 141 17.74 15.64 6.19
N ARG A 142 18.52 16.67 6.58
CA ARG A 142 19.99 16.56 6.67
C ARG A 142 20.45 15.56 7.71
N GLN A 143 19.71 15.41 8.80
CA GLN A 143 20.03 14.43 9.83
C GLN A 143 19.70 13.02 9.34
N LEU A 144 18.56 12.84 8.67
CA LEU A 144 18.20 11.57 8.05
C LEU A 144 19.27 11.09 7.08
N VAL A 145 19.67 11.96 6.14
CA VAL A 145 20.71 11.63 5.16
C VAL A 145 22.02 11.24 5.85
N ARG A 146 22.49 12.02 6.84
CA ARG A 146 23.72 11.69 7.60
C ARG A 146 23.65 10.34 8.32
N GLN A 147 22.48 9.93 8.79
CA GLN A 147 22.31 8.67 9.54
C GLN A 147 22.15 7.46 8.63
N LEU A 148 21.57 7.63 7.44
CA LEU A 148 21.12 6.50 6.62
C LEU A 148 21.80 6.39 5.26
N GLU A 149 22.43 7.45 4.73
CA GLU A 149 22.97 7.42 3.37
C GLU A 149 24.09 6.39 3.21
N ASP A 150 25.04 6.34 4.14
CA ASP A 150 26.14 5.38 4.11
C ASP A 150 25.60 3.95 4.16
N GLU A 151 24.65 3.66 5.07
CA GLU A 151 24.02 2.35 5.16
C GLU A 151 23.14 2.02 3.94
N ALA A 152 22.47 3.01 3.37
CA ALA A 152 21.61 2.85 2.20
C ALA A 152 22.43 2.59 0.94
N THR A 153 23.67 3.12 0.87
CA THR A 153 24.55 2.99 -0.30
C THR A 153 25.63 1.92 -0.15
N ALA A 154 25.87 1.41 1.05
CA ALA A 154 26.80 0.31 1.31
C ALA A 154 26.32 -1.00 0.67
N GLY A 155 27.13 -1.58 -0.22
CA GLY A 155 26.86 -2.89 -0.85
C GLY A 155 25.60 -2.90 -1.72
N ARG A 156 24.80 -3.98 -1.63
CA ARG A 156 23.43 -4.03 -2.17
C ARG A 156 22.47 -3.40 -1.16
N GLY A 157 22.43 -2.07 -1.13
CA GLY A 157 21.59 -1.28 -0.24
C GLY A 157 20.11 -1.72 -0.24
N HIS A 158 19.43 -1.59 0.90
CA HIS A 158 18.01 -1.95 0.99
C HIS A 158 17.16 -0.96 0.14
N PRO A 159 16.30 -1.42 -0.80
CA PRO A 159 15.51 -0.52 -1.67
C PRO A 159 14.70 0.53 -0.89
N ASP A 160 14.10 0.11 0.23
CA ASP A 160 13.38 1.04 1.12
C ASP A 160 14.28 2.12 1.76
N LYS A 161 15.52 1.79 2.15
CA LYS A 161 16.46 2.78 2.70
C LYS A 161 16.86 3.78 1.62
N LEU A 162 17.15 3.31 0.41
CA LEU A 162 17.44 4.16 -0.75
C LEU A 162 16.28 5.10 -1.06
N ALA A 163 15.04 4.59 -1.07
CA ALA A 163 13.83 5.39 -1.25
C ALA A 163 13.67 6.44 -0.15
N MET A 164 13.91 6.08 1.12
CA MET A 164 13.80 7.00 2.26
C MET A 164 14.83 8.14 2.18
N VAL A 165 16.08 7.83 1.85
CA VAL A 165 17.14 8.83 1.66
C VAL A 165 16.83 9.70 0.43
N ALA A 166 16.29 9.12 -0.64
CA ALA A 166 15.86 9.87 -1.81
C ALA A 166 14.72 10.87 -1.47
N LEU A 167 13.73 10.48 -0.67
CA LEU A 167 12.69 11.40 -0.18
C LEU A 167 13.29 12.58 0.58
N ALA A 168 14.26 12.35 1.47
CA ALA A 168 14.95 13.44 2.14
C ALA A 168 15.72 14.34 1.17
N TYR A 169 16.33 13.78 0.12
CA TYR A 169 16.96 14.57 -0.94
C TYR A 169 15.96 15.39 -1.77
N ILE A 170 14.78 14.84 -2.05
CA ILE A 170 13.69 15.56 -2.71
C ILE A 170 13.34 16.79 -1.89
N GLU A 171 13.02 16.64 -0.61
CA GLU A 171 12.64 17.74 0.29
C GLU A 171 13.72 18.83 0.47
N MET A 172 14.99 18.47 0.22
CA MET A 172 16.11 19.42 0.19
C MET A 172 16.32 20.07 -1.19
N ASN A 173 15.42 19.86 -2.14
CA ASN A 173 15.52 20.26 -3.54
C ASN A 173 16.78 19.73 -4.25
N LYS A 174 17.29 18.58 -3.81
CA LYS A 174 18.47 17.90 -4.34
C LYS A 174 18.04 16.78 -5.30
N LEU A 175 17.27 17.15 -6.33
CA LEU A 175 16.55 16.21 -7.20
C LEU A 175 17.46 15.24 -7.95
N ARG A 176 18.67 15.67 -8.34
CA ARG A 176 19.65 14.79 -9.01
C ARG A 176 20.18 13.68 -8.09
N GLN A 177 20.45 14.00 -6.82
CA GLN A 177 20.84 12.97 -5.85
C GLN A 177 19.70 11.98 -5.59
N ALA A 178 18.46 12.48 -5.48
CA ALA A 178 17.29 11.64 -5.33
C ALA A 178 17.08 10.69 -6.52
N GLU A 179 17.21 11.20 -7.76
CA GLU A 179 17.08 10.39 -8.98
C GLU A 179 18.10 9.25 -9.02
N ASN A 180 19.38 9.54 -8.75
CA ASN A 180 20.42 8.50 -8.69
C ASN A 180 20.13 7.39 -7.67
N LEU A 181 19.56 7.73 -6.50
CA LEU A 181 19.20 6.74 -5.48
C LEU A 181 17.96 5.94 -5.86
N ILE A 182 16.96 6.59 -6.46
CA ILE A 182 15.76 5.93 -6.96
C ILE A 182 16.11 4.98 -8.10
N ASP A 183 16.99 5.35 -9.03
CA ASP A 183 17.45 4.47 -10.11
C ASP A 183 18.16 3.23 -9.57
N ARG A 184 19.02 3.39 -8.55
CA ARG A 184 19.63 2.25 -7.85
C ARG A 184 18.57 1.37 -7.18
N ALA A 185 17.57 1.96 -6.54
CA ALA A 185 16.51 1.22 -5.88
C ALA A 185 15.62 0.46 -6.89
N MET A 186 15.32 1.08 -8.04
CA MET A 186 14.57 0.46 -9.14
C MET A 186 15.33 -0.72 -9.76
N ASN A 187 16.66 -0.62 -9.88
CA ASN A 187 17.49 -1.75 -10.34
C ASN A 187 17.49 -2.94 -9.37
N LEU A 188 17.26 -2.68 -8.08
CA LEU A 188 17.21 -3.73 -7.05
C LEU A 188 15.82 -4.33 -6.89
N ALA A 189 14.77 -3.50 -6.91
CA ALA A 189 13.40 -3.92 -6.71
C ALA A 189 12.42 -2.96 -7.44
N PRO A 190 12.17 -3.16 -8.74
CA PRO A 190 11.41 -2.22 -9.57
C PRO A 190 9.92 -2.13 -9.19
N THR A 191 9.38 -3.17 -8.57
CA THR A 191 7.97 -3.27 -8.13
C THR A 191 7.78 -2.90 -6.67
N TYR A 192 8.82 -2.43 -5.98
CA TYR A 192 8.74 -2.14 -4.56
C TYR A 192 7.92 -0.86 -4.29
N ALA A 193 6.98 -0.95 -3.35
CA ALA A 193 5.98 0.10 -3.11
C ALA A 193 6.63 1.45 -2.74
N SER A 194 7.56 1.46 -1.79
CA SER A 194 8.20 2.71 -1.34
C SER A 194 9.14 3.31 -2.39
N VAL A 195 9.72 2.49 -3.26
CA VAL A 195 10.53 2.97 -4.39
C VAL A 195 9.64 3.67 -5.41
N ASN A 196 8.52 3.06 -5.78
CA ASN A 196 7.53 3.66 -6.68
C ASN A 196 6.89 4.92 -6.06
N GLY A 197 6.64 4.93 -4.75
CA GLY A 197 6.18 6.11 -4.03
C GLY A 197 7.19 7.25 -4.04
N ALA A 198 8.48 6.95 -3.83
CA ALA A 198 9.56 7.93 -3.93
C ALA A 198 9.75 8.44 -5.37
N LEU A 199 9.62 7.56 -6.37
CA LEU A 199 9.62 7.94 -7.79
C LEU A 199 8.46 8.88 -8.12
N GLY A 200 7.24 8.57 -7.66
CA GLY A 200 6.08 9.44 -7.80
C GLY A 200 6.31 10.82 -7.19
N SER A 201 6.87 10.87 -5.98
CA SER A 201 7.28 12.13 -5.33
C SER A 201 8.31 12.89 -6.16
N LEU A 202 9.34 12.20 -6.68
CA LEU A 202 10.37 12.83 -7.52
C LEU A 202 9.75 13.44 -8.78
N ARG A 203 8.91 12.68 -9.50
CA ARG A 203 8.26 13.13 -10.74
C ARG A 203 7.32 14.31 -10.48
N ARG A 204 6.59 14.31 -9.36
CA ARG A 204 5.78 15.47 -8.91
C ARG A 204 6.63 16.72 -8.73
N HIS A 205 7.77 16.62 -8.05
CA HIS A 205 8.68 17.76 -7.83
C HIS A 205 9.39 18.21 -9.12
N GLN A 206 9.51 17.33 -10.11
CA GLN A 206 9.95 17.66 -11.47
C GLN A 206 8.82 18.23 -12.35
N ALA A 207 7.61 18.40 -11.81
CA ALA A 207 6.40 18.79 -12.56
C ALA A 207 6.04 17.84 -13.73
N ARG A 208 6.45 16.57 -13.64
CA ARG A 208 6.10 15.49 -14.56
C ARG A 208 4.91 14.72 -13.99
N TYR A 209 3.72 15.31 -14.08
CA TYR A 209 2.55 14.83 -13.34
C TYR A 209 2.01 13.49 -13.85
N ASP A 210 1.99 13.24 -15.16
CA ASP A 210 1.57 11.94 -15.72
C ASP A 210 2.48 10.80 -15.24
N ASP A 211 3.79 11.02 -15.26
CA ASP A 211 4.76 10.03 -14.74
C ASP A 211 4.59 9.81 -13.24
N ALA A 212 4.25 10.86 -12.49
CA ALA A 212 3.95 10.76 -11.07
C ALA A 212 2.69 9.92 -10.82
N VAL A 213 1.63 10.11 -11.61
CA VAL A 213 0.39 9.32 -11.55
C VAL A 213 0.71 7.83 -11.72
N HIS A 214 1.47 7.46 -12.76
CA HIS A 214 1.84 6.07 -13.01
C HIS A 214 2.65 5.45 -11.86
N ALA A 215 3.65 6.17 -11.35
CA ALA A 215 4.49 5.68 -10.26
C ALA A 215 3.70 5.54 -8.94
N ILE A 216 2.80 6.49 -8.63
CA ILE A 216 1.96 6.42 -7.43
C ILE A 216 0.95 5.26 -7.54
N GLN A 217 0.34 5.05 -8.71
CA GLN A 217 -0.53 3.91 -8.96
C GLN A 217 0.20 2.58 -8.76
N ALA A 218 1.42 2.46 -9.28
CA ALA A 218 2.25 1.28 -9.08
C ALA A 218 2.54 1.01 -7.59
N ALA A 219 2.76 2.05 -6.79
CA ALA A 219 2.94 1.90 -5.34
C ALA A 219 1.65 1.45 -4.63
N LEU A 220 0.50 2.03 -5.01
CA LEU A 220 -0.81 1.78 -4.38
C LEU A 220 -1.34 0.35 -4.62
N VAL A 221 -0.84 -0.38 -5.62
CA VAL A 221 -1.13 -1.81 -5.81
C VAL A 221 -0.69 -2.65 -4.60
N PHE A 222 0.39 -2.23 -3.93
CA PHE A 222 1.03 -2.99 -2.86
C PHE A 222 0.81 -2.37 -1.47
N GLU A 223 0.86 -1.04 -1.36
CA GLU A 223 0.63 -0.30 -0.11
C GLU A 223 -0.46 0.75 -0.32
N ASP A 224 -1.70 0.38 -0.03
CA ASP A 224 -2.83 1.31 -0.06
C ASP A 224 -2.82 2.22 1.17
N ASN A 225 -2.64 3.53 0.98
CA ASN A 225 -2.69 4.50 2.05
C ASN A 225 -3.29 5.84 1.59
N ALA A 226 -4.02 6.50 2.50
CA ALA A 226 -4.78 7.72 2.22
C ALA A 226 -3.91 8.86 1.69
N ASN A 227 -2.70 9.03 2.22
CA ASN A 227 -1.78 10.09 1.81
C ASN A 227 -1.28 9.90 0.37
N SER A 228 -0.99 8.67 -0.05
CA SER A 228 -0.58 8.36 -1.42
C SER A 228 -1.74 8.54 -2.40
N ARG A 229 -2.98 8.18 -2.01
CA ARG A 229 -4.18 8.48 -2.81
C ARG A 229 -4.45 9.99 -2.94
N TYR A 230 -4.21 10.77 -1.89
CA TYR A 230 -4.25 12.23 -1.99
C TYR A 230 -3.24 12.75 -3.03
N TYR A 231 -1.97 12.30 -2.97
CA TYR A 231 -0.97 12.71 -3.95
C TYR A 231 -1.31 12.25 -5.37
N LEU A 232 -1.98 11.09 -5.53
CA LEU A 232 -2.53 10.65 -6.81
C LEU A 232 -3.55 11.67 -7.34
N GLY A 233 -4.55 12.03 -6.53
CA GLY A 233 -5.57 13.03 -6.90
C GLY A 233 -4.98 14.40 -7.22
N LEU A 234 -3.98 14.85 -6.45
CA LEU A 234 -3.23 16.08 -6.73
C LEU A 234 -2.52 16.01 -8.08
N CYS A 235 -1.82 14.91 -8.38
CA CYS A 235 -1.10 14.78 -9.64
C CYS A 235 -2.05 14.62 -10.83
N GLN A 236 -3.19 13.95 -10.67
CA GLN A 236 -4.24 13.88 -11.69
C GLN A 236 -4.77 15.29 -12.03
N TYR A 237 -5.06 16.09 -11.02
CA TYR A 237 -5.51 17.48 -11.21
C TYR A 237 -4.44 18.32 -11.95
N LEU A 238 -3.19 18.24 -11.51
CA LEU A 238 -2.08 18.97 -12.14
C LEU A 238 -1.72 18.47 -13.55
N ALA A 239 -2.08 17.22 -13.89
CA ALA A 239 -2.00 16.68 -15.24
C ALA A 239 -3.21 17.09 -16.12
N GLY A 240 -4.25 17.69 -15.54
CA GLY A 240 -5.47 18.12 -16.24
C GLY A 240 -6.59 17.08 -16.26
N ASP A 241 -6.43 15.92 -15.61
CA ASP A 241 -7.48 14.92 -15.47
C ASP A 241 -8.37 15.25 -14.25
N THR A 242 -9.20 16.28 -14.40
CA THR A 242 -10.08 16.78 -13.35
C THR A 242 -11.13 15.75 -12.92
N THR A 243 -11.59 14.90 -13.84
CA THR A 243 -12.59 13.85 -13.55
C THR A 243 -12.01 12.77 -12.63
N ALA A 244 -10.82 12.25 -12.96
CA ALA A 244 -10.16 11.27 -12.11
C ALA A 244 -9.72 11.88 -10.77
N ALA A 245 -9.24 13.12 -10.79
CA ALA A 245 -8.87 13.85 -9.57
C ALA A 245 -10.06 14.01 -8.63
N GLN A 246 -11.22 14.46 -9.14
CA GLN A 246 -12.44 14.65 -8.36
C GLN A 246 -12.90 13.34 -7.72
N THR A 247 -12.91 12.25 -8.49
CA THR A 247 -13.27 10.91 -8.01
C THR A 247 -12.33 10.44 -6.90
N THR A 248 -11.02 10.54 -7.14
CA THR A 248 -9.99 10.09 -6.19
C THR A 248 -10.03 10.90 -4.90
N LEU A 249 -10.10 12.23 -4.98
CA LEU A 249 -10.08 13.14 -3.83
C LEU A 249 -11.35 13.03 -2.99
N ARG A 250 -12.55 12.99 -3.61
CA ARG A 250 -13.81 12.78 -2.87
C ARG A 250 -13.81 11.47 -2.09
N GLY A 251 -13.19 10.42 -2.64
CA GLY A 251 -13.09 9.12 -1.98
C GLY A 251 -12.16 9.08 -0.75
N ILE A 252 -11.32 10.09 -0.54
CA ILE A 252 -10.29 10.06 0.52
C ILE A 252 -10.31 11.25 1.47
N ILE A 253 -11.01 12.34 1.16
CA ILE A 253 -10.87 13.60 1.90
C ILE A 253 -11.35 13.50 3.36
N ASP A 254 -12.30 12.60 3.61
CA ASP A 254 -12.84 12.31 4.94
C ASP A 254 -12.14 11.12 5.62
N HIS A 255 -11.07 10.59 5.03
CA HIS A 255 -10.35 9.44 5.60
C HIS A 255 -9.59 9.85 6.87
N PRO A 256 -9.73 9.13 8.00
CA PRO A 256 -9.09 9.50 9.28
C PRO A 256 -7.56 9.64 9.22
N ASP A 257 -6.91 8.81 8.40
CA ASP A 257 -5.45 8.80 8.26
C ASP A 257 -4.90 9.83 7.25
N LEU A 258 -5.77 10.63 6.61
CA LEU A 258 -5.33 11.68 5.69
C LEU A 258 -4.70 12.84 6.49
N MET A 259 -3.51 13.26 6.10
CA MET A 259 -2.85 14.41 6.72
C MET A 259 -3.65 15.71 6.50
N ARG A 260 -3.66 16.63 7.48
CA ARG A 260 -4.35 17.93 7.37
C ARG A 260 -3.99 18.71 6.11
N GLN A 261 -2.71 18.65 5.70
CA GLN A 261 -2.26 19.26 4.45
C GLN A 261 -3.03 18.71 3.23
N GLY A 262 -3.27 17.40 3.19
CA GLY A 262 -4.03 16.76 2.14
C GLY A 262 -5.53 17.06 2.20
N GLN A 263 -6.09 17.25 3.40
CA GLN A 263 -7.47 17.70 3.56
C GLN A 263 -7.67 19.12 3.02
N VAL A 264 -6.82 20.06 3.45
CA VAL A 264 -6.87 21.46 2.99
C VAL A 264 -6.63 21.56 1.48
N TYR A 265 -5.57 20.95 0.97
CA TYR A 265 -5.27 21.02 -0.47
C TYR A 265 -6.28 20.24 -1.30
N GLY A 266 -6.75 19.08 -0.82
CA GLY A 266 -7.81 18.33 -1.48
C GLY A 266 -9.11 19.15 -1.59
N ALA A 267 -9.49 19.85 -0.52
CA ALA A 267 -10.64 20.75 -0.53
C ALA A 267 -10.44 21.93 -1.49
N PHE A 268 -9.23 22.52 -1.54
CA PHE A 268 -8.90 23.54 -2.54
C PHE A 268 -9.15 23.04 -3.97
N ILE A 269 -8.63 21.86 -4.31
CA ILE A 269 -8.76 21.28 -5.66
C ILE A 269 -10.22 20.98 -5.98
N LEU A 270 -10.96 20.36 -5.06
CA LEU A 270 -12.37 20.06 -5.26
C LEU A 270 -13.21 21.33 -5.44
N GLY A 271 -12.87 22.42 -4.75
CA GLY A 271 -13.48 23.73 -4.96
C GLY A 271 -13.16 24.32 -6.33
N GLN A 272 -11.90 24.25 -6.78
CA GLN A 272 -11.51 24.71 -8.12
C GLN A 272 -12.23 23.92 -9.23
N ILE A 273 -12.31 22.59 -9.10
CA ILE A 273 -13.06 21.75 -10.05
C ILE A 273 -14.55 22.14 -10.05
N ALA A 274 -15.15 22.38 -8.87
CA ALA A 274 -16.54 22.81 -8.79
C ALA A 274 -16.77 24.19 -9.45
N GLU A 275 -15.84 25.14 -9.32
CA GLU A 275 -15.90 26.42 -10.04
C GLU A 275 -15.82 26.23 -11.57
N GLU A 276 -14.92 25.36 -12.04
CA GLU A 276 -14.79 25.02 -13.46
C GLU A 276 -16.06 24.36 -14.01
N ASP A 277 -16.72 23.52 -13.21
CA ASP A 277 -17.99 22.86 -13.53
C ASP A 277 -19.21 23.80 -13.43
N GLY A 278 -19.02 25.03 -12.92
CA GLY A 278 -20.10 26.01 -12.69
C GLY A 278 -20.93 25.77 -11.42
N ASP A 279 -20.55 24.79 -10.58
CA ASP A 279 -21.16 24.49 -9.29
C ASP A 279 -20.65 25.45 -8.20
N SER A 280 -21.22 26.66 -8.21
CA SER A 280 -20.85 27.72 -7.27
C SER A 280 -21.20 27.40 -5.81
N GLU A 281 -22.18 26.52 -5.56
CA GLU A 281 -22.57 26.11 -4.21
C GLU A 281 -21.58 25.09 -3.66
N GLY A 282 -21.30 24.03 -4.43
CA GLY A 282 -20.29 23.05 -4.07
C GLY A 282 -18.90 23.66 -3.91
N ALA A 283 -18.51 24.63 -4.74
CA ALA A 283 -17.26 25.37 -4.59
C ALA A 283 -17.16 26.06 -3.21
N ARG A 284 -18.24 26.72 -2.77
CA ARG A 284 -18.29 27.40 -1.46
C ARG A 284 -18.13 26.42 -0.31
N ASP A 285 -18.79 25.27 -0.37
CA ASP A 285 -18.69 24.23 0.67
C ASP A 285 -17.26 23.73 0.81
N TRP A 286 -16.59 23.44 -0.31
CA TRP A 286 -15.19 23.01 -0.30
C TRP A 286 -14.26 24.10 0.22
N TYR A 287 -14.49 25.36 -0.14
CA TYR A 287 -13.70 26.48 0.37
C TYR A 287 -13.93 26.75 1.86
N ALA A 288 -15.14 26.53 2.36
CA ALA A 288 -15.42 26.58 3.80
C ALA A 288 -14.60 25.52 4.56
N ARG A 289 -14.61 24.27 4.07
CA ARG A 289 -13.81 23.18 4.64
C ARG A 289 -12.30 23.46 4.59
N LEU A 290 -11.80 23.99 3.48
CA LEU A 290 -10.42 24.43 3.37
C LEU A 290 -10.07 25.46 4.46
N ALA A 291 -10.95 26.44 4.68
CA ALA A 291 -10.67 27.57 5.56
C ALA A 291 -10.51 27.18 7.03
N GLU A 292 -11.12 26.07 7.48
CA GLU A 292 -11.04 25.57 8.85
C GLU A 292 -9.60 25.30 9.31
N ASP A 293 -8.80 24.63 8.48
CA ASP A 293 -7.43 24.24 8.83
C ASP A 293 -6.34 25.00 8.05
N ALA A 294 -6.73 25.85 7.09
CA ALA A 294 -5.80 26.66 6.30
C ALA A 294 -4.80 27.48 7.14
N PRO A 295 -5.17 28.16 8.24
CA PRO A 295 -4.20 28.93 9.04
C PRO A 295 -3.05 28.10 9.61
N ARG A 296 -3.28 26.80 9.85
CA ARG A 296 -2.26 25.87 10.36
C ARG A 296 -1.42 25.27 9.23
N VAL A 297 -2.03 25.06 8.06
CA VAL A 297 -1.40 24.36 6.93
C VAL A 297 -0.62 25.29 6.01
N LEU A 298 -1.15 26.49 5.71
CA LEU A 298 -0.56 27.41 4.74
C LEU A 298 0.90 27.78 5.03
N PRO A 299 1.33 28.06 6.28
CA PRO A 299 2.74 28.33 6.56
C PRO A 299 3.68 27.17 6.19
N THR A 300 3.20 25.92 6.32
CA THR A 300 3.97 24.73 5.97
C THR A 300 4.12 24.60 4.44
N LEU A 301 3.05 24.87 3.70
CA LEU A 301 3.06 24.88 2.23
C LEU A 301 3.96 26.00 1.67
N GLU A 302 3.96 27.17 2.32
CA GLU A 302 4.86 28.27 1.97
C GLU A 302 6.33 27.90 2.18
N GLU A 303 6.65 27.21 3.28
CA GLU A 303 8.00 26.73 3.53
C GLU A 303 8.42 25.67 2.52
N GLU A 304 7.54 24.73 2.17
CA GLU A 304 7.77 23.74 1.10
C GLU A 304 8.10 24.44 -0.23
N ALA A 305 7.27 25.40 -0.64
CA ALA A 305 7.51 26.20 -1.84
C ALA A 305 8.85 26.96 -1.80
N ARG A 306 9.25 27.45 -0.62
CA ARG A 306 10.51 28.18 -0.41
C ARG A 306 11.72 27.24 -0.53
N ARG A 307 11.64 26.03 0.04
CA ARG A 307 12.71 25.01 -0.10
C ARG A 307 12.96 24.65 -1.55
N HIS A 308 11.89 24.57 -2.34
CA HIS A 308 11.94 24.19 -3.76
C HIS A 308 12.09 25.36 -4.73
N LYS A 309 12.60 26.52 -4.30
CA LYS A 309 12.75 27.71 -5.14
C LYS A 309 13.40 27.40 -6.51
N GLN A 310 13.00 28.16 -7.53
CA GLN A 310 13.51 28.03 -8.91
C GLN A 310 13.17 26.70 -9.58
N THR A 311 12.09 26.04 -9.14
CA THR A 311 11.52 24.86 -9.81
C THR A 311 10.10 25.16 -10.29
N PRO A 312 9.63 24.54 -11.39
CA PRO A 312 8.24 24.66 -11.83
C PRO A 312 7.26 24.25 -10.74
N TYR A 313 7.59 23.19 -10.00
CA TYR A 313 6.82 22.72 -8.85
C TYR A 313 6.59 23.81 -7.80
N ALA A 314 7.64 24.54 -7.40
CA ALA A 314 7.49 25.63 -6.42
C ALA A 314 6.64 26.79 -6.94
N GLU A 315 6.73 27.13 -8.23
CA GLU A 315 5.90 28.20 -8.79
C GLU A 315 4.41 27.81 -8.81
N THR A 316 4.09 26.57 -9.19
CA THR A 316 2.72 26.02 -9.09
C THR A 316 2.24 26.06 -7.64
N LEU A 317 3.06 25.58 -6.69
CA LEU A 317 2.68 25.57 -5.28
C LEU A 317 2.44 26.98 -4.73
N LYS A 318 3.31 27.95 -5.05
CA LYS A 318 3.12 29.36 -4.63
C LYS A 318 1.84 29.95 -5.19
N SER A 319 1.52 29.65 -6.46
CA SER A 319 0.28 30.10 -7.09
C SER A 319 -0.94 29.60 -6.31
N ASN A 320 -0.96 28.31 -6.01
CA ASN A 320 -2.05 27.67 -5.28
C ASN A 320 -2.16 28.20 -3.85
N VAL A 321 -1.04 28.35 -3.12
CA VAL A 321 -1.04 28.94 -1.78
C VAL A 321 -1.60 30.37 -1.79
N ARG A 322 -1.24 31.20 -2.78
CA ARG A 322 -1.82 32.55 -2.92
C ARG A 322 -3.31 32.53 -3.24
N ALA A 323 -3.78 31.55 -4.02
CA ALA A 323 -5.20 31.36 -4.27
C ALA A 323 -5.94 30.99 -2.98
N MET A 324 -5.42 30.02 -2.22
CA MET A 324 -5.98 29.62 -0.92
C MET A 324 -6.04 30.80 0.06
N GLN A 325 -4.98 31.63 0.13
CA GLN A 325 -4.97 32.83 0.98
C GLN A 325 -6.06 33.83 0.61
N ARG A 326 -6.30 34.05 -0.69
CA ARG A 326 -7.37 34.93 -1.15
C ARG A 326 -8.75 34.40 -0.77
N ILE A 327 -8.97 33.09 -0.92
CA ILE A 327 -10.22 32.43 -0.53
C ILE A 327 -10.46 32.60 0.98
N VAL A 328 -9.45 32.34 1.80
CA VAL A 328 -9.55 32.49 3.27
C VAL A 328 -9.81 33.95 3.65
N ALA A 329 -9.15 34.91 3.02
CA ALA A 329 -9.30 36.34 3.31
C ALA A 329 -10.68 36.91 2.91
N GLN A 330 -11.37 36.28 1.95
CA GLN A 330 -12.70 36.69 1.49
C GLN A 330 -13.83 36.15 2.39
N ARG A 331 -13.54 35.29 3.37
CA ARG A 331 -14.54 34.79 4.31
C ARG A 331 -14.91 35.89 5.33
N PRO A 332 -16.20 36.29 5.44
CA PRO A 332 -16.60 37.27 6.44
C PRO A 332 -16.45 36.66 7.84
N VAL A 333 -15.87 37.44 8.76
CA VAL A 333 -15.59 37.12 10.19
C VAL A 333 -16.88 36.86 11.02
N SER A 334 -18.07 36.93 10.40
CA SER A 334 -19.35 37.04 11.10
C SER A 334 -19.98 35.74 11.61
N GLU A 335 -19.34 34.57 11.46
CA GLU A 335 -19.91 33.30 11.96
C GLU A 335 -19.34 32.84 13.32
N GLU A 336 -18.28 33.48 13.83
CA GLU A 336 -17.67 33.09 15.12
C GLU A 336 -18.13 33.91 16.34
N GLU A 337 -18.88 35.01 16.17
CA GLU A 337 -19.37 35.85 17.30
C GLU A 337 -20.90 35.75 17.56
N GLY A 338 -21.60 34.79 16.96
CA GLY A 338 -23.07 34.70 17.00
C GLY A 338 -23.73 33.87 18.12
N THR A 339 -22.97 33.17 18.98
CA THR A 339 -23.55 32.30 20.03
C THR A 339 -22.95 32.55 21.41
N GLY A 340 -22.84 33.82 21.79
CA GLY A 340 -22.25 34.24 23.07
C GLY A 340 -22.89 35.47 23.71
N ALA A 341 -24.17 35.76 23.46
CA ALA A 341 -24.95 36.70 24.26
C ALA A 341 -26.45 36.58 23.95
N ALA A 342 -27.17 35.79 24.75
CA ALA A 342 -28.57 36.01 25.11
C ALA A 342 -28.87 35.24 26.40
#